data_AF-A0AAE9IY05-F1
#
_entry.id   AF-A0AAE9IY05-F1
#
_cell.length_a   1.000
_cell.length_b   1.000
_cell.length_c   1.000
_cell.angle_alpha   90.00
_cell.angle_beta   90.00
_cell.angle_gamma   90.00
#
_symmetry.space_group_name_H-M   'P 1'
#
loop_
_entity.id
_entity.type
_entity.pdbx_description
1 polymer ?
#
loop_
_entity_poly.entity_id
_entity_poly.type
_entity_poly.pdbx_seq_one_letter_code
_entity_poly.pdbx_strand_id
1 'polypeptide(L)'
;MRRLIPILIFVLLAIPSEGAKCRGRYMEMRGGDGFVTRGGCRGLDSQIQEEYWTTVGFDGALRDGRTTDDFLVFPESENNGHRQRNSFVGYWITRSKYGENVHYEAFGHAFIKPDGKVCGWFVGSEKEVVEVCGGFRVLSRSRYNPHQPIPFEWVQGEHYRNRDVLGFHRHKIGKYEVNGDEVIFGDADAKNKKFNGVSVSNEEKVQVEEPSDFHRKVWLLRKKNQQQPQDVRAAYRHPRQLH
;
A
#
# COMPACT_ATOMS: atom_id res chain seq x y z
N MET A 1 29.26 -70.90 -4.22
CA MET A 1 28.22 -70.22 -5.03
C MET A 1 27.70 -69.01 -4.24
N ARG A 2 28.20 -67.81 -4.56
CA ARG A 2 27.81 -66.54 -3.89
C ARG A 2 26.53 -66.02 -4.55
N ARG A 3 25.47 -65.81 -3.75
CA ARG A 3 24.24 -65.13 -4.18
C ARG A 3 24.46 -63.61 -4.08
N LEU A 4 24.35 -62.91 -5.21
CA LEU A 4 24.31 -61.44 -5.28
C LEU A 4 22.85 -60.99 -5.18
N ILE A 5 22.53 -60.16 -4.19
CA ILE A 5 21.25 -59.44 -4.07
C ILE A 5 21.50 -58.04 -4.64
N PRO A 6 20.73 -57.56 -5.63
CA PRO A 6 20.81 -56.16 -6.04
C PRO A 6 20.01 -55.30 -5.06
N ILE A 7 20.71 -54.42 -4.33
CA ILE A 7 20.10 -53.36 -3.53
C ILE A 7 19.67 -52.25 -4.49
N LEU A 8 18.36 -52.10 -4.69
CA LEU A 8 17.78 -50.97 -5.41
C LEU A 8 17.86 -49.72 -4.53
N ILE A 9 18.79 -48.81 -4.82
CA ILE A 9 18.88 -47.50 -4.16
C ILE A 9 17.92 -46.56 -4.91
N PHE A 10 16.75 -46.30 -4.33
CA PHE A 10 15.87 -45.21 -4.76
C PHE A 10 16.50 -43.88 -4.36
N VAL A 11 17.16 -43.20 -5.29
CA VAL A 11 17.54 -41.80 -5.14
C VAL A 11 16.27 -40.97 -5.30
N LEU A 12 15.65 -40.62 -4.18
CA LEU A 12 14.63 -39.56 -4.12
C LEU A 12 15.31 -38.24 -4.49
N LEU A 13 15.18 -37.86 -5.76
CA LEU A 13 15.43 -36.50 -6.22
C LEU A 13 14.45 -35.58 -5.49
N ALA A 14 14.91 -34.99 -4.39
CA ALA A 14 14.28 -33.82 -3.80
C ALA A 14 14.32 -32.72 -4.85
N ILE A 15 13.22 -32.55 -5.59
CA ILE A 15 13.00 -31.36 -6.39
C ILE A 15 12.99 -30.20 -5.38
N PRO A 16 13.96 -29.27 -5.41
CA PRO A 16 13.81 -28.06 -4.62
C PRO A 16 12.56 -27.38 -5.18
N SER A 17 11.48 -27.37 -4.41
CA SER A 17 10.40 -26.45 -4.67
C SER A 17 11.01 -25.07 -4.51
N GLU A 18 11.36 -24.44 -5.63
CA GLU A 18 11.62 -23.01 -5.72
C GLU A 18 10.31 -22.27 -5.46
N GLY A 19 9.76 -22.43 -4.26
CA GLY A 19 8.95 -21.42 -3.61
C GLY A 19 9.89 -20.29 -3.23
N ALA A 20 10.42 -19.58 -4.23
CA ALA A 20 11.12 -18.32 -4.03
C ALA A 20 10.16 -17.42 -3.24
N LYS A 21 10.39 -17.32 -1.92
CA LYS A 21 9.67 -16.39 -1.05
C LYS A 21 9.92 -15.00 -1.60
N CYS A 22 8.95 -14.48 -2.37
CA CYS A 22 8.92 -13.11 -2.84
C CYS A 22 8.97 -12.16 -1.64
N ARG A 23 10.17 -11.78 -1.23
CA ARG A 23 10.42 -10.64 -0.34
C ARG A 23 10.72 -9.44 -1.23
N GLY A 24 9.69 -8.91 -1.90
CA GLY A 24 9.76 -7.53 -2.36
C GLY A 24 9.95 -6.66 -1.11
N ARG A 25 11.16 -6.10 -0.92
CA ARG A 25 11.43 -5.15 0.15
C ARG A 25 11.34 -3.77 -0.46
N TYR A 26 10.36 -2.99 -0.01
CA TYR A 26 10.46 -1.56 -0.13
C TYR A 26 11.72 -1.11 0.63
N MET A 27 12.56 -0.29 0.00
CA MET A 27 13.81 0.20 0.59
C MET A 27 13.75 1.70 0.77
N GLU A 28 14.40 2.20 1.82
CA GLU A 28 14.71 3.62 1.98
C GLU A 28 15.60 4.03 0.78
N MET A 29 15.07 4.85 -0.14
CA MET A 29 15.73 5.20 -1.39
C MET A 29 16.65 6.40 -1.18
N ARG A 30 17.96 6.18 -0.99
CA ARG A 30 18.95 7.28 -0.92
C ARG A 30 19.59 7.50 -2.29
N GLY A 31 19.36 8.67 -2.91
CA GLY A 31 20.00 9.08 -4.17
C GLY A 31 19.05 9.27 -5.36
N GLY A 32 19.63 9.50 -6.54
CA GLY A 32 18.95 9.66 -7.84
C GLY A 32 18.68 8.35 -8.58
N ASP A 33 19.08 7.21 -8.02
CA ASP A 33 18.88 5.91 -8.61
C ASP A 33 17.40 5.51 -8.57
N GLY A 34 16.83 5.27 -9.75
CA GLY A 34 15.51 4.69 -9.91
C GLY A 34 15.39 3.30 -9.29
N PHE A 35 14.17 2.88 -9.01
CA PHE A 35 13.89 1.63 -8.31
C PHE A 35 14.30 0.38 -9.11
N VAL A 36 14.95 -0.59 -8.45
CA VAL A 36 15.27 -1.89 -9.02
C VAL A 36 14.14 -2.88 -8.71
N THR A 37 13.24 -3.10 -9.67
CA THR A 37 12.38 -4.28 -9.67
C THR A 37 13.24 -5.51 -9.96
N ARG A 38 13.49 -6.38 -8.97
CA ARG A 38 13.82 -7.77 -9.30
C ARG A 38 12.54 -8.41 -9.84
N GLY A 39 12.49 -8.59 -11.16
CA GLY A 39 11.31 -9.08 -11.88
C GLY A 39 10.78 -10.42 -11.34
N GLY A 40 9.48 -10.65 -11.53
CA GLY A 40 8.86 -11.98 -11.40
C GLY A 40 7.83 -12.18 -10.29
N CYS A 41 7.64 -11.25 -9.35
CA CYS A 41 6.68 -11.44 -8.26
C CYS A 41 5.33 -10.75 -8.55
N ARG A 42 4.26 -11.52 -8.68
CA ARG A 42 2.90 -11.00 -8.40
C ARG A 42 2.93 -10.50 -6.96
N GLY A 43 2.74 -9.20 -6.74
CA GLY A 43 2.70 -8.62 -5.40
C GLY A 43 1.67 -9.35 -4.53
N LEU A 44 1.90 -9.44 -3.21
CA LEU A 44 0.89 -9.95 -2.30
C LEU A 44 -0.41 -9.16 -2.51
N ASP A 45 -1.57 -9.81 -2.46
CA ASP A 45 -2.86 -9.14 -2.71
C ASP A 45 -3.07 -7.92 -1.80
N SER A 46 -2.52 -7.98 -0.59
CA SER A 46 -2.50 -6.92 0.42
C SER A 46 -1.50 -5.78 0.16
N GLN A 47 -0.69 -5.84 -0.91
CA GLN A 47 0.25 -4.77 -1.27
C GLN A 47 -0.24 -4.00 -2.50
N ILE A 48 -0.03 -2.69 -2.45
CA ILE A 48 -0.14 -1.81 -3.61
C ILE A 48 1.07 -2.06 -4.50
N GLN A 49 0.85 -2.18 -5.81
CA GLN A 49 1.95 -2.39 -6.75
C GLN A 49 2.75 -1.09 -7.00
N GLU A 50 3.99 -1.23 -7.47
CA GLU A 50 4.91 -0.10 -7.70
C GLU A 50 4.36 0.95 -8.67
N GLU A 51 3.52 0.57 -9.63
CA GLU A 51 2.92 1.53 -10.55
C GLU A 51 2.02 2.58 -9.87
N TYR A 52 1.63 2.39 -8.62
CA TYR A 52 0.81 3.33 -7.86
C TYR A 52 1.60 4.14 -6.84
N TRP A 53 2.92 4.06 -6.83
CA TRP A 53 3.75 4.88 -5.96
C TRP A 53 4.50 5.93 -6.77
N THR A 54 4.50 7.17 -6.27
CA THR A 54 5.46 8.21 -6.68
C THR A 54 6.49 8.35 -5.57
N THR A 55 7.77 8.29 -5.92
CA THR A 55 8.86 8.47 -4.95
C THR A 55 9.24 9.94 -4.87
N VAL A 56 9.24 10.48 -3.65
CA VAL A 56 9.82 11.77 -3.30
C VAL A 56 11.25 11.50 -2.82
N GLY A 57 12.26 11.87 -3.60
CA GLY A 57 13.66 11.71 -3.25
C GLY A 57 14.02 12.47 -1.97
N PHE A 58 15.13 12.14 -1.32
CA PHE A 58 15.61 12.91 -0.15
C PHE A 58 15.97 14.37 -0.48
N ASP A 59 16.22 14.65 -1.76
CA ASP A 59 16.38 15.98 -2.34
C ASP A 59 15.04 16.71 -2.58
N GLY A 60 13.91 16.06 -2.28
CA GLY A 60 12.56 16.57 -2.53
C GLY A 60 12.06 16.39 -3.97
N ALA A 61 12.89 15.86 -4.88
CA ALA A 61 12.52 15.70 -6.28
C ALA A 61 11.62 14.47 -6.50
N LEU A 62 10.60 14.61 -7.34
CA LEU A 62 9.78 13.49 -7.77
C LEU A 62 10.55 12.64 -8.80
N ARG A 63 10.53 11.31 -8.61
CA ARG A 63 11.29 10.37 -9.47
C ARG A 63 10.44 9.78 -10.59
N ASP A 64 11.11 9.15 -11.55
CA ASP A 64 10.50 8.38 -12.66
C ASP A 64 9.57 9.19 -13.58
N GLY A 65 9.82 10.50 -13.73
CA GLY A 65 9.02 11.39 -14.56
C GLY A 65 7.63 11.71 -14.00
N ARG A 66 7.39 11.39 -12.71
CA ARG A 66 6.15 11.71 -12.01
C ARG A 66 6.05 13.19 -11.66
N THR A 67 4.82 13.66 -11.56
CA THR A 67 4.46 15.01 -11.12
C THR A 67 3.44 14.94 -9.98
N THR A 68 3.12 16.07 -9.35
CA THR A 68 2.07 16.14 -8.33
C THR A 68 0.68 15.80 -8.89
N ASP A 69 0.47 15.94 -10.19
CA ASP A 69 -0.79 15.59 -10.87
C ASP A 69 -1.02 14.07 -10.92
N ASP A 70 0.03 13.27 -10.67
CA ASP A 70 -0.08 11.82 -10.54
C ASP A 70 -0.66 11.39 -9.20
N PHE A 71 -0.65 12.26 -8.18
CA PHE A 71 -1.09 11.88 -6.83
C PHE A 71 -2.57 11.48 -6.83
N LEU A 72 -2.87 10.42 -6.08
CA LEU A 72 -4.20 9.84 -6.09
C LEU A 72 -5.15 10.71 -5.24
N VAL A 73 -6.18 11.24 -5.90
CA VAL A 73 -7.28 11.95 -5.26
C VAL A 73 -8.56 11.17 -5.49
N PHE A 74 -9.24 10.78 -4.41
CA PHE A 74 -10.53 10.12 -4.50
C PHE A 74 -11.62 11.17 -4.78
N PRO A 75 -12.48 10.97 -5.80
CA PRO A 75 -13.71 11.75 -5.93
C PRO A 75 -14.53 11.70 -4.64
N GLU A 76 -15.23 12.79 -4.29
CA GLU A 76 -16.02 12.87 -3.05
C GLU A 76 -17.00 11.69 -2.89
N SER A 77 -17.64 11.27 -3.99
CA SER A 77 -18.53 10.10 -4.05
C SER A 77 -17.84 8.76 -3.75
N GLU A 78 -16.55 8.64 -4.05
CA GLU A 78 -15.73 7.46 -3.78
C GLU A 78 -14.90 7.62 -2.49
N ASN A 79 -14.94 8.80 -1.86
CA ASN A 79 -14.24 9.12 -0.62
C ASN A 79 -15.16 9.19 0.60
N ASN A 80 -16.32 8.54 0.54
CA ASN A 80 -17.33 8.50 1.60
C ASN A 80 -17.92 9.90 1.94
N GLY A 81 -18.00 10.79 0.95
CA GLY A 81 -18.47 12.16 1.15
C GLY A 81 -17.37 13.13 1.61
N HIS A 82 -16.17 12.64 1.93
CA HIS A 82 -15.10 13.49 2.46
C HIS A 82 -14.36 14.20 1.32
N ARG A 83 -14.09 15.49 1.50
CA ARG A 83 -13.31 16.28 0.54
C ARG A 83 -11.82 16.11 0.77
N GLN A 84 -11.10 15.70 -0.27
CA GLN A 84 -9.66 15.59 -0.24
C GLN A 84 -9.02 16.83 -0.86
N ARG A 85 -8.42 17.69 -0.03
CA ARG A 85 -7.75 18.94 -0.47
C ARG A 85 -6.32 18.95 0.02
N ASN A 86 -5.35 19.00 -0.90
CA ASN A 86 -3.92 19.00 -0.60
C ASN A 86 -3.53 17.94 0.45
N SER A 87 -4.10 16.76 0.30
CA SER A 87 -4.04 15.69 1.28
C SER A 87 -3.90 14.40 0.52
N PHE A 88 -2.87 13.62 0.79
CA PHE A 88 -2.54 12.40 0.04
C PHE A 88 -2.05 11.31 0.98
N VAL A 89 -2.18 10.06 0.58
CA VAL A 89 -1.61 8.94 1.35
C VAL A 89 -0.09 8.91 1.15
N GLY A 90 0.64 9.07 2.24
CA GLY A 90 2.09 8.94 2.30
C GLY A 90 2.53 7.57 2.83
N TYR A 91 3.68 7.08 2.37
CA TYR A 91 4.35 5.90 2.89
C TYR A 91 5.83 6.21 3.12
N TRP A 92 6.25 6.19 4.37
CA TRP A 92 7.61 6.50 4.77
C TRP A 92 8.33 5.26 5.28
N ILE A 93 9.59 5.14 4.87
CA ILE A 93 10.47 4.06 5.27
C ILE A 93 11.80 4.69 5.66
N THR A 94 12.29 4.38 6.85
CA THR A 94 13.62 4.78 7.28
C THR A 94 14.39 3.62 7.89
N ARG A 95 15.71 3.62 7.71
CA ARG A 95 16.66 2.72 8.39
C ARG A 95 17.70 3.47 9.19
N SER A 96 17.54 4.79 9.31
CA SER A 96 18.60 5.68 9.75
C SER A 96 18.18 6.69 10.79
N LYS A 97 16.91 7.09 10.82
CA LYS A 97 16.42 8.05 11.82
C LYS A 97 16.54 7.51 13.24
N TYR A 98 16.33 6.21 13.45
CA TYR A 98 16.25 5.59 14.79
C TYR A 98 17.48 4.76 15.15
N GLY A 99 18.63 5.09 14.55
CA GLY A 99 19.89 4.36 14.76
C GLY A 99 20.20 3.34 13.67
N GLU A 100 21.41 2.80 13.71
CA GLU A 100 21.92 1.87 12.70
C GLU A 100 21.08 0.59 12.65
N ASN A 101 20.67 0.21 11.44
CA ASN A 101 19.89 -1.00 11.15
C ASN A 101 18.46 -1.02 11.75
N VAL A 102 17.96 0.10 12.28
CA VAL A 102 16.58 0.19 12.76
C VAL A 102 15.66 0.53 11.60
N HIS A 103 15.06 -0.51 11.02
CA HIS A 103 14.04 -0.36 9.99
C HIS A 103 12.70 0.02 10.61
N TYR A 104 12.17 1.16 10.18
CA TYR A 104 10.85 1.63 10.52
C TYR A 104 10.07 2.00 9.25
N GLU A 105 8.77 1.76 9.29
CA GLU A 105 7.86 2.07 8.22
C GLU A 105 6.53 2.55 8.81
N ALA A 106 5.91 3.52 8.15
CA ALA A 106 4.63 4.07 8.55
C ALA A 106 3.88 4.65 7.36
N PHE A 107 2.56 4.49 7.38
CA PHE A 107 1.68 5.30 6.55
C PHE A 107 1.35 6.63 7.23
N GLY A 108 1.10 7.66 6.43
CA GLY A 108 0.92 9.01 6.92
C GLY A 108 0.23 9.92 5.92
N HIS A 109 0.27 11.20 6.22
CA HIS A 109 -0.40 12.24 5.46
C HIS A 109 0.63 13.03 4.65
N ALA A 110 0.56 12.95 3.33
CA ALA A 110 1.37 13.76 2.43
C ALA A 110 0.60 15.00 1.94
N PHE A 111 1.33 16.09 1.69
CA PHE A 111 0.80 17.38 1.28
C PHE A 111 1.84 18.19 0.50
N ILE A 112 1.38 19.21 -0.20
CA ILE A 112 2.22 20.14 -0.96
C ILE A 112 2.27 21.47 -0.20
N LYS A 113 3.47 21.93 0.15
CA LYS A 113 3.68 23.23 0.81
C LYS A 113 3.45 24.38 -0.18
N PRO A 114 3.25 25.63 0.31
CA PRO A 114 3.11 26.79 -0.56
C PRO A 114 4.31 27.04 -1.50
N ASP A 115 5.51 26.58 -1.13
CA ASP A 115 6.72 26.64 -1.97
C ASP A 115 6.82 25.50 -3.00
N GLY A 116 5.78 24.68 -3.13
CA GLY A 116 5.68 23.56 -4.06
C GLY A 116 6.35 22.28 -3.60
N LYS A 117 7.03 22.27 -2.44
CA LYS A 117 7.66 21.04 -1.93
C LYS A 117 6.62 20.04 -1.44
N VAL A 118 6.86 18.78 -1.75
CA VAL A 118 6.02 17.67 -1.26
C VAL A 118 6.59 17.19 0.07
N CYS A 119 5.79 17.31 1.12
CA CYS A 119 6.13 16.86 2.47
C CYS A 119 5.12 15.84 2.96
N GLY A 120 5.46 15.16 4.04
CA GLY A 120 4.56 14.21 4.69
C GLY A 120 4.77 14.17 6.19
N TRP A 121 3.67 13.95 6.89
CA TRP A 121 3.61 13.79 8.33
C TRP A 121 3.33 12.35 8.69
N PHE A 122 4.15 11.84 9.59
CA PHE A 122 4.15 10.47 10.03
C PHE A 122 4.24 10.43 11.55
N VAL A 123 3.65 9.40 12.15
CA VAL A 123 3.95 9.07 13.54
C VAL A 123 5.19 8.18 13.53
N GLY A 124 6.22 8.57 14.29
CA GLY A 124 7.48 7.86 14.36
C GLY A 124 7.48 6.66 15.30
N SER A 125 8.62 5.96 15.36
CA SER A 125 8.75 4.77 16.22
C SER A 125 8.70 5.11 17.70
N GLU A 126 9.15 6.30 18.07
CA GLU A 126 9.13 6.83 19.43
C GLU A 126 7.82 7.55 19.75
N LYS A 127 6.81 7.42 18.86
CA LYS A 127 5.48 8.04 18.96
C LYS A 127 5.50 9.56 18.84
N GLU A 128 6.55 10.10 18.26
CA GLU A 128 6.71 11.50 17.92
C GLU A 128 6.07 11.84 16.57
N VAL A 129 5.78 13.13 16.36
CA VAL A 129 5.36 13.65 15.05
C VAL A 129 6.61 13.91 14.22
N VAL A 130 6.62 13.37 12.99
CA VAL A 130 7.74 13.51 12.07
C VAL A 130 7.27 14.11 10.76
N GLU A 131 7.76 15.32 10.47
CA GLU A 131 7.69 15.88 9.12
C GLU A 131 8.92 15.48 8.31
N VAL A 132 8.69 14.99 7.09
CA VAL A 132 9.76 14.79 6.08
C VAL A 132 9.35 15.44 4.77
N CYS A 133 10.28 16.13 4.11
CA CYS A 133 10.08 16.71 2.77
C CYS A 133 10.87 15.96 1.69
N GLY A 134 11.10 14.67 1.91
CA GLY A 134 11.85 13.78 1.04
C GLY A 134 12.08 12.41 1.67
N GLY A 135 12.43 11.41 0.86
CA GLY A 135 12.70 10.05 1.32
C GLY A 135 11.44 9.25 1.66
N PHE A 136 10.31 9.55 1.00
CA PHE A 136 9.04 8.85 1.19
C PHE A 136 8.30 8.68 -0.14
N ARG A 137 7.14 8.04 -0.12
CA ARG A 137 6.32 7.77 -1.30
C ARG A 137 4.92 8.30 -1.12
N VAL A 138 4.29 8.72 -2.23
CA VAL A 138 2.91 9.19 -2.27
C VAL A 138 2.08 8.26 -3.16
N LEU A 139 0.92 7.82 -2.65
CA LEU A 139 -0.02 7.01 -3.43
C LEU A 139 -0.50 7.81 -4.64
N SER A 140 -0.42 7.19 -5.80
CA SER A 140 -0.56 7.82 -7.11
C SER A 140 -1.39 6.95 -8.06
N ARG A 141 -1.84 7.55 -9.16
CA ARG A 141 -2.43 6.83 -10.29
C ARG A 141 -1.40 5.90 -10.94
N SER A 142 -1.89 4.88 -11.65
CA SER A 142 -1.02 3.94 -12.35
C SER A 142 -0.09 4.66 -13.32
N ARG A 143 1.22 4.42 -13.23
CA ARG A 143 2.21 4.95 -14.19
C ARG A 143 2.02 4.41 -15.61
N TYR A 144 1.41 3.22 -15.73
CA TYR A 144 1.23 2.54 -17.00
C TYR A 144 -0.12 2.84 -17.64
N ASN A 145 -1.12 3.19 -16.82
CA ASN A 145 -2.45 3.54 -17.29
C ASN A 145 -3.06 4.66 -16.42
N PRO A 146 -2.65 5.94 -16.62
CA PRO A 146 -3.09 7.05 -15.78
C PRO A 146 -4.59 7.37 -15.85
N HIS A 147 -5.29 6.87 -16.88
CA HIS A 147 -6.72 7.08 -17.11
C HIS A 147 -7.61 5.96 -16.59
N GLN A 148 -7.03 4.88 -16.06
CA GLN A 148 -7.84 3.82 -15.48
C GLN A 148 -8.65 4.34 -14.27
N PRO A 149 -9.86 3.81 -14.04
CA PRO A 149 -10.60 4.08 -12.81
C PRO A 149 -9.77 3.72 -11.57
N ILE A 150 -10.01 4.42 -10.46
CA ILE A 150 -9.31 4.17 -9.19
C ILE A 150 -9.59 2.72 -8.77
N PRO A 151 -8.58 1.85 -8.68
CA PRO A 151 -8.76 0.42 -8.39
C PRO A 151 -8.88 0.15 -6.88
N PHE A 152 -9.00 1.20 -6.07
CA PHE A 152 -9.03 1.15 -4.63
C PHE A 152 -10.33 1.73 -4.09
N GLU A 153 -10.73 1.27 -2.91
CA GLU A 153 -11.89 1.80 -2.20
C GLU A 153 -11.61 1.83 -0.69
N TRP A 154 -12.27 2.77 -0.01
CA TRP A 154 -12.26 2.88 1.44
C TRP A 154 -13.37 2.03 2.04
N VAL A 155 -13.01 1.21 3.03
CA VAL A 155 -13.95 0.33 3.73
C VAL A 155 -13.87 0.49 5.23
N GLN A 156 -15.00 0.36 5.90
CA GLN A 156 -15.14 0.50 7.35
C GLN A 156 -16.00 -0.63 7.92
N GLY A 157 -15.70 -1.06 9.15
CA GLY A 157 -16.47 -2.08 9.89
C GLY A 157 -15.62 -3.15 10.60
N GLU A 158 -16.32 -4.13 11.19
CA GLU A 158 -15.73 -5.08 12.14
C GLU A 158 -14.96 -6.24 11.48
N HIS A 159 -15.37 -6.61 10.28
CA HIS A 159 -15.04 -7.92 9.69
C HIS A 159 -13.80 -7.95 8.80
N TYR A 160 -13.08 -6.83 8.63
CA TYR A 160 -11.92 -6.81 7.72
C TYR A 160 -10.73 -7.53 8.33
N ARG A 161 -10.26 -8.57 7.64
CA ARG A 161 -9.03 -9.28 8.01
C ARG A 161 -7.85 -8.49 7.46
N ASN A 162 -6.70 -8.62 8.14
CA ASN A 162 -5.46 -7.95 7.74
C ASN A 162 -5.01 -8.24 6.30
N ARG A 163 -5.47 -9.34 5.69
CA ARG A 163 -5.13 -9.73 4.30
C ARG A 163 -6.04 -9.08 3.25
N ASP A 164 -7.21 -8.60 3.65
CA ASP A 164 -8.24 -8.06 2.75
C ASP A 164 -8.04 -6.56 2.51
N VAL A 165 -7.06 -5.96 3.20
CA VAL A 165 -6.77 -4.52 3.20
C VAL A 165 -5.31 -4.26 2.82
N LEU A 166 -5.07 -3.09 2.24
CA LEU A 166 -3.82 -2.69 1.65
C LEU A 166 -2.84 -2.14 2.69
N GLY A 167 -1.59 -2.56 2.57
CA GLY A 167 -0.46 -2.05 3.32
C GLY A 167 0.73 -2.99 3.27
N PHE A 168 1.55 -2.97 4.32
CA PHE A 168 2.75 -3.78 4.40
C PHE A 168 2.91 -4.36 5.82
N HIS A 169 3.25 -5.65 5.92
CA HIS A 169 3.25 -6.38 7.20
C HIS A 169 1.97 -6.15 8.03
N ARG A 170 2.10 -5.54 9.22
CA ARG A 170 0.98 -5.17 10.11
C ARG A 170 0.39 -3.81 9.77
N HIS A 171 1.18 -2.94 9.16
CA HIS A 171 0.82 -1.58 8.78
C HIS A 171 -0.21 -1.60 7.65
N LYS A 172 -1.28 -0.83 7.79
CA LYS A 172 -2.33 -0.65 6.79
C LYS A 172 -2.57 0.82 6.52
N ILE A 173 -2.95 1.11 5.29
CA ILE A 173 -3.32 2.45 4.88
C ILE A 173 -4.69 2.76 5.50
N GLY A 174 -4.69 3.66 6.47
CA GLY A 174 -5.88 4.10 7.17
C GLY A 174 -6.26 5.54 6.82
N LYS A 175 -7.55 5.81 6.89
CA LYS A 175 -8.17 7.14 6.86
C LYS A 175 -9.03 7.27 8.12
N TYR A 176 -8.75 8.24 8.97
CA TYR A 176 -9.52 8.53 10.18
C TYR A 176 -10.37 9.78 10.00
N GLU A 177 -11.65 9.67 10.33
CA GLU A 177 -12.59 10.79 10.31
C GLU A 177 -12.53 11.54 11.65
N VAL A 178 -12.07 12.80 11.62
CA VAL A 178 -11.96 13.65 12.81
C VAL A 178 -13.32 14.29 13.11
N ASN A 179 -13.89 14.99 12.13
CA ASN A 179 -15.10 15.80 12.27
C ASN A 179 -15.88 15.97 10.94
N GLY A 180 -16.36 14.87 10.35
CA GLY A 180 -17.16 14.90 9.11
C GLY A 180 -16.34 15.23 7.86
N ASP A 181 -15.79 16.44 7.75
CA ASP A 181 -15.04 16.88 6.57
C ASP A 181 -13.52 16.67 6.69
N GLU A 182 -12.95 16.74 7.91
CA GLU A 182 -11.51 16.54 8.12
C GLU A 182 -11.17 15.06 8.22
N VAL A 183 -10.29 14.62 7.32
CA VAL A 183 -9.76 13.26 7.28
C VAL A 183 -8.26 13.26 7.47
N ILE A 184 -7.78 12.29 8.25
CA ILE A 184 -6.35 12.08 8.50
C ILE A 184 -5.95 10.76 7.85
N PHE A 185 -4.92 10.79 7.00
CA PHE A 185 -4.27 9.57 6.53
C PHE A 185 -3.19 9.13 7.50
N GLY A 186 -3.11 7.83 7.76
CA GLY A 186 -2.21 7.31 8.77
C GLY A 186 -2.05 5.79 8.75
N ASP A 187 -1.35 5.32 9.77
CA ASP A 187 -0.96 3.94 9.96
C ASP A 187 -1.99 3.20 10.82
N ALA A 188 -2.68 2.23 10.21
CA ALA A 188 -3.64 1.38 10.89
C ALA A 188 -3.08 -0.02 11.17
N ASP A 189 -3.40 -0.54 12.34
CA ASP A 189 -3.24 -1.95 12.70
C ASP A 189 -4.63 -2.59 12.77
N ALA A 190 -5.04 -3.19 11.66
CA ALA A 190 -6.36 -3.82 11.54
C ALA A 190 -6.55 -5.03 12.47
N LYS A 191 -5.46 -5.65 12.95
CA LYS A 191 -5.53 -6.77 13.89
C LYS A 191 -5.79 -6.28 15.30
N ASN A 192 -5.03 -5.29 15.74
CA ASN A 192 -5.12 -4.75 17.11
C ASN A 192 -6.13 -3.59 17.24
N LYS A 193 -6.79 -3.21 16.15
CA LYS A 193 -7.78 -2.13 16.07
C LYS A 193 -7.20 -0.80 16.54
N LYS A 194 -6.00 -0.48 16.06
CA LYS A 194 -5.31 0.77 16.38
C LYS A 194 -5.09 1.63 15.14
N PHE A 195 -5.08 2.94 15.31
CA PHE A 195 -4.71 3.89 14.28
C PHE A 195 -3.77 4.95 14.85
N ASN A 196 -2.79 5.37 14.05
CA ASN A 196 -1.91 6.50 14.35
C ASN A 196 -1.85 7.41 13.12
N GLY A 197 -2.06 8.70 13.31
CA GLY A 197 -1.90 9.70 12.27
C GLY A 197 -1.46 11.04 12.87
N VAL A 198 -1.36 12.05 12.02
CA VAL A 198 -1.06 13.41 12.46
C VAL A 198 -2.14 14.33 11.92
N SER A 199 -2.75 15.12 12.80
CA SER A 199 -3.79 16.08 12.47
C SER A 199 -3.20 17.22 11.66
N VAL A 200 -3.74 17.44 10.46
CA VAL A 200 -3.25 18.44 9.50
C VAL A 200 -3.43 19.87 10.01
N SER A 201 -4.42 20.10 10.86
CA SER A 201 -4.79 21.43 11.34
C SER A 201 -3.90 21.97 12.47
N ASN A 202 -3.32 21.10 13.29
CA ASN A 202 -2.59 21.51 14.50
C ASN A 202 -1.27 20.75 14.76
N GLU A 203 -0.85 19.87 13.84
CA GLU A 203 0.42 19.13 13.94
C GLU A 203 0.51 18.15 15.10
N GLU A 204 -0.64 17.75 15.64
CA GLU A 204 -0.70 16.84 16.79
C GLU A 204 -0.91 15.39 16.35
N LYS A 205 -0.32 14.47 17.11
CA LYS A 205 -0.56 13.04 16.93
C LYS A 205 -2.01 12.71 17.27
N VAL A 206 -2.69 12.03 16.35
CA VAL A 206 -4.00 11.43 16.56
C VAL A 206 -3.85 9.92 16.71
N GLN A 207 -4.41 9.37 17.78
CA GLN A 207 -4.32 7.95 18.08
C GLN A 207 -5.71 7.39 18.41
N VAL A 208 -6.05 6.26 17.82
CA VAL A 208 -7.21 5.47 18.17
C VAL A 208 -6.72 4.17 18.78
N GLU A 209 -7.15 3.90 20.01
CA GLU A 209 -6.81 2.66 20.73
C GLU A 209 -8.03 1.82 21.08
N GLU A 210 -9.21 2.43 21.10
CA GLU A 210 -10.47 1.75 21.39
C GLU A 210 -11.01 1.04 20.13
N PRO A 211 -11.27 -0.28 20.17
CA PRO A 211 -11.79 -1.02 19.03
C PRO A 211 -13.09 -0.46 18.45
N SER A 212 -13.99 0.03 19.30
CA SER A 212 -15.27 0.61 18.89
C SER A 212 -15.07 1.88 18.04
N ASP A 213 -14.17 2.76 18.45
CA ASP A 213 -13.81 3.96 17.68
C ASP A 213 -13.07 3.60 16.39
N PHE A 214 -12.20 2.58 16.42
CA PHE A 214 -11.57 2.07 15.21
C PHE A 214 -12.62 1.64 14.18
N HIS A 215 -13.62 0.85 14.59
CA HIS A 215 -14.66 0.37 13.69
C HIS A 215 -15.59 1.48 13.17
N ARG A 216 -15.81 2.53 13.97
CA ARG A 216 -16.73 3.63 13.63
C ARG A 216 -16.08 4.77 12.87
N LYS A 217 -14.77 5.00 13.03
CA LYS A 217 -14.08 6.19 12.49
C LYS A 217 -12.90 5.90 11.59
N VAL A 218 -12.35 4.68 11.62
CA VAL A 218 -11.21 4.31 10.78
C VAL A 218 -11.71 3.55 9.56
N TRP A 219 -11.34 4.08 8.40
CA TRP A 219 -11.52 3.48 7.09
C TRP A 219 -10.19 2.87 6.65
N LEU A 220 -10.22 1.68 6.07
CA LEU A 220 -9.05 0.97 5.55
C LEU A 220 -9.12 0.96 4.03
N LEU A 221 -7.97 1.11 3.38
CA LEU A 221 -7.91 1.02 1.92
C LEU A 221 -7.89 -0.46 1.50
N ARG A 222 -8.66 -0.83 0.47
CA ARG A 222 -8.55 -2.14 -0.19
C ARG A 222 -8.58 -2.02 -1.71
N LYS A 223 -8.20 -3.09 -2.41
CA LYS A 223 -8.46 -3.21 -3.86
C LYS A 223 -9.95 -3.43 -4.07
N LYS A 224 -10.54 -2.73 -5.03
CA LYS A 224 -11.88 -3.05 -5.52
C LYS A 224 -11.84 -4.47 -6.08
N ASN A 225 -12.85 -5.27 -5.77
CA ASN A 225 -13.08 -6.51 -6.50
C ASN A 225 -13.38 -6.11 -7.95
N GLN A 226 -12.42 -6.28 -8.85
CA GLN A 226 -12.72 -6.26 -10.26
C GLN A 226 -13.73 -7.39 -10.47
N GLN A 227 -14.99 -7.07 -10.72
CA GLN A 227 -15.81 -7.98 -11.51
C GLN A 227 -14.97 -8.25 -12.75
N GLN A 228 -14.53 -9.51 -12.91
CA GLN A 228 -14.06 -9.96 -14.21
C GLN A 228 -15.09 -9.44 -15.21
N PRO A 229 -14.68 -8.79 -16.32
CA PRO A 229 -15.62 -8.48 -17.37
C PRO A 229 -16.38 -9.77 -17.64
N GLN A 230 -17.68 -9.80 -17.36
CA GLN A 230 -18.48 -10.96 -17.70
C GLN A 230 -18.27 -11.14 -19.19
N ASP A 231 -17.70 -12.28 -19.58
CA ASP A 231 -17.42 -12.57 -20.97
C ASP A 231 -18.78 -12.70 -21.68
N VAL A 232 -19.31 -11.59 -22.20
CA VAL A 232 -20.60 -11.52 -22.90
C VAL A 232 -20.58 -12.39 -24.18
N ARG A 233 -19.43 -12.97 -24.54
CA ARG A 233 -19.27 -13.88 -25.67
C ARG A 233 -19.87 -15.28 -25.44
N ALA A 234 -20.31 -15.64 -24.23
CA ALA A 234 -21.01 -16.90 -24.00
C ALA A 234 -22.48 -16.91 -24.46
N ALA A 235 -23.08 -15.74 -24.76
CA ALA A 235 -24.50 -15.63 -25.13
C ALA A 235 -24.79 -15.86 -26.63
N TYR A 236 -23.78 -15.95 -27.50
CA TYR A 236 -23.95 -16.26 -28.93
C TYR A 236 -23.25 -17.57 -29.31
N ARG A 237 -23.64 -18.68 -28.68
CA ARG A 237 -23.53 -19.99 -29.33
C ARG A 237 -24.85 -20.25 -30.08
N HIS A 238 -24.84 -19.97 -31.38
CA HIS A 238 -25.88 -20.47 -32.28
C HIS A 238 -25.99 -22.00 -32.13
N PRO A 239 -27.21 -22.57 -32.06
CA PRO A 239 -27.38 -24.01 -32.19
C PRO A 239 -26.93 -24.41 -33.60
N ARG A 240 -25.89 -25.24 -33.69
CA ARG A 240 -25.56 -25.96 -34.93
C ARG A 240 -26.78 -26.80 -35.29
N GLN A 241 -27.40 -26.49 -36.43
CA GLN A 241 -28.31 -27.42 -37.06
C GLN A 241 -27.52 -28.66 -37.46
N LEU A 242 -27.97 -29.81 -36.97
CA LEU A 242 -27.57 -31.12 -37.45
C LEU A 242 -28.25 -31.35 -38.80
N HIS A 243 -27.46 -31.60 -39.82
CA HIS A 243 -27.88 -32.29 -41.04
C HIS A 243 -27.24 -33.67 -41.03
#